data_AF-A0A8J9RFR9-F1
#
_entry.id   AF-A0A8J9RFR9-F1
#
_cell.length_a   1.000
_cell.length_b   1.000
_cell.length_c   1.000
_cell.angle_alpha   90.00
_cell.angle_beta   90.00
_cell.angle_gamma   90.00
#
_symmetry.space_group_name_H-M   'P 1'
#
loop_
_entity.id
_entity.type
_entity.pdbx_description
1 polymer ?
#
loop_
_entity_poly.entity_id
_entity_poly.type
_entity_poly.pdbx_seq_one_letter_code
_entity_poly.pdbx_strand_id
1 'polypeptide(L)'
;MRLECAQLARQNQAAFIVVYMPCTLEDAAARNAQRAEADQVPQEVLSRMAARLEPPCPSRHAWECGTVTVPADELPSPNDHCDQAWAGIWEAILGAWGPPLPEAGPSKQRGPPTTASATAGHDVDLRSRRMVAAAIGKIGSREGRAAAAGRLNAARRDLLARLHKDEGWREPAHALHAFEQMCIDVACQYM
;
A
#
# COMPACT_ATOMS: atom_id res chain seq x y z
N MET A 1 0.96 4.77 -0.65
CA MET A 1 0.01 5.90 -0.57
C MET A 1 0.29 7.01 -1.57
N ARG A 2 1.52 7.57 -1.68
CA ARG A 2 1.79 8.68 -2.61
C ARG A 2 1.55 8.30 -4.09
N LEU A 3 1.91 7.08 -4.48
CA LEU A 3 1.67 6.57 -5.84
C LEU A 3 0.18 6.50 -6.18
N GLU A 4 -0.63 6.04 -5.24
CA GLU A 4 -2.08 5.89 -5.39
C GLU A 4 -2.75 7.27 -5.55
N CYS A 5 -2.29 8.29 -4.81
CA CYS A 5 -2.73 9.67 -5.01
C CYS A 5 -2.31 10.20 -6.40
N ALA A 6 -1.08 9.95 -6.83
CA ALA A 6 -0.61 10.34 -8.16
C ALA A 6 -1.38 9.63 -9.29
N GLN A 7 -1.78 8.37 -9.08
CA GLN A 7 -2.64 7.63 -10.01
C GLN A 7 -4.04 8.23 -10.06
N LEU A 8 -4.62 8.60 -8.92
CA LEU A 8 -5.91 9.26 -8.86
C LEU A 8 -5.88 10.63 -9.57
N ALA A 9 -4.85 11.43 -9.32
CA ALA A 9 -4.66 12.70 -10.01
C ALA A 9 -4.57 12.51 -11.53
N ARG A 10 -3.81 11.52 -11.98
CA ARG A 10 -3.71 11.17 -13.41
C ARG A 10 -5.05 10.76 -14.01
N GLN A 11 -5.83 9.91 -13.33
CA GLN A 11 -7.15 9.47 -13.80
C GLN A 11 -8.13 10.63 -13.97
N ASN A 12 -7.97 11.68 -13.19
CA ASN A 12 -8.82 12.87 -13.21
C ASN A 12 -8.17 14.03 -13.99
N GLN A 13 -7.09 13.79 -14.74
CA GLN A 13 -6.36 14.82 -15.46
C GLN A 13 -6.02 16.03 -14.57
N ALA A 14 -5.59 15.76 -13.34
CA ALA A 14 -5.24 16.77 -12.35
C ALA A 14 -3.73 16.87 -12.16
N ALA A 15 -3.27 18.06 -11.77
CA ALA A 15 -1.92 18.27 -11.28
C ALA A 15 -1.72 17.51 -9.95
N PHE A 16 -0.48 17.13 -9.67
CA PHE A 16 -0.11 16.45 -8.43
C PHE A 16 1.22 17.00 -7.95
N ILE A 17 1.24 17.37 -6.67
CA ILE A 17 2.44 17.82 -5.97
C ILE A 17 2.55 17.08 -4.64
N VAL A 18 3.76 16.97 -4.12
CA VAL A 18 4.02 16.41 -2.79
C VAL A 18 4.61 17.51 -1.93
N VAL A 19 3.92 17.88 -0.86
CA VAL A 19 4.50 18.74 0.17
C VAL A 19 5.14 17.84 1.21
N TYR A 20 6.47 17.91 1.33
CA TYR A 20 7.25 17.11 2.26
C TYR A 20 7.76 17.97 3.40
N MET A 21 7.38 17.63 4.62
CA MET A 21 7.86 18.29 5.83
C MET A 21 8.79 17.33 6.57
N PRO A 22 10.12 17.43 6.41
CA PRO A 22 11.04 16.60 7.15
C PRO A 22 10.90 16.92 8.65
N CYS A 23 10.98 15.88 9.46
CA CYS A 23 10.85 15.95 10.90
C CYS A 23 11.77 14.91 11.51
N THR A 24 12.56 15.31 12.51
CA THR A 24 13.41 14.36 13.22
C THR A 24 12.56 13.52 14.18
N LEU A 25 13.08 12.36 14.60
CA LEU A 25 12.41 11.55 15.61
C LEU A 25 12.29 12.31 16.94
N GLU A 26 13.28 13.14 17.27
CA GLU A 26 13.30 13.97 18.47
C GLU A 26 12.17 15.01 18.44
N ASP A 27 12.05 15.77 17.34
CA ASP A 27 10.98 16.76 17.18
C ASP A 27 9.59 16.09 17.19
N ALA A 28 9.46 14.95 16.52
CA ALA A 28 8.22 14.19 16.50
C ALA A 28 7.84 13.69 17.89
N ALA A 29 8.79 13.19 18.67
CA ALA A 29 8.56 12.72 20.04
C ALA A 29 8.20 13.88 20.98
N ALA A 30 8.90 15.01 20.89
CA ALA A 30 8.63 16.20 21.69
C ALA A 30 7.23 16.76 21.43
N ARG A 31 6.82 16.84 20.15
CA ARG A 31 5.44 17.26 19.77
C ARG A 31 4.40 16.22 20.16
N ASN A 32 4.72 14.93 20.09
CA ASN A 32 3.81 13.87 20.51
C ASN A 32 3.54 13.91 22.02
N ALA A 33 4.54 14.21 22.85
CA ALA A 33 4.38 14.35 24.30
C ALA A 33 3.48 15.53 24.72
N GLN A 34 3.28 16.52 23.84
CA GLN A 34 2.38 17.64 24.07
C GLN A 34 0.90 17.32 23.77
N ARG A 35 0.61 16.16 23.17
CA ARG A 35 -0.75 15.72 22.89
C ARG A 35 -1.40 15.14 24.15
N ALA A 36 -2.73 15.12 24.18
CA ALA A 36 -3.48 14.40 25.21
C ALA A 36 -3.06 12.92 25.21
N GLU A 37 -2.97 12.31 26.39
CA GLU A 37 -2.42 10.95 26.58
C GLU A 37 -3.07 9.91 25.65
N ALA A 38 -4.39 10.00 25.43
CA ALA A 38 -5.13 9.10 24.56
C ALA A 38 -4.74 9.21 23.06
N ASP A 39 -4.19 10.34 22.64
CA ASP A 39 -3.78 10.62 21.25
C ASP A 39 -2.26 10.46 21.05
N GLN A 40 -1.52 10.14 22.11
CA GLN A 40 -0.08 9.93 22.02
C GLN A 40 0.23 8.62 21.30
N VAL A 41 1.14 8.70 20.33
CA VAL A 41 1.69 7.51 19.68
C VAL A 41 2.83 6.97 20.54
N PRO A 42 2.87 5.66 20.88
CA PRO A 42 3.96 5.10 21.67
C PRO A 42 5.34 5.32 21.04
N GLN A 43 6.37 5.51 21.87
CA GLN A 43 7.72 5.87 21.41
C GLN A 43 8.34 4.81 20.49
N GLU A 44 8.07 3.53 20.74
CA GLU A 44 8.52 2.42 19.91
C GLU A 44 7.88 2.47 18.51
N VAL A 45 6.62 2.92 18.43
CA VAL A 45 5.90 3.10 17.17
C VAL A 45 6.50 4.26 16.38
N LEU A 46 6.77 5.41 17.04
CA LEU A 46 7.45 6.54 16.40
C LEU A 46 8.83 6.15 15.85
N SER A 47 9.62 5.44 16.64
CA SER A 47 10.96 4.96 16.24
C SER A 47 10.88 4.04 15.01
N ARG A 48 9.91 3.12 15.00
CA ARG A 48 9.68 2.22 13.86
C ARG A 48 9.16 2.97 12.62
N MET A 49 8.35 4.00 12.80
CA MET A 49 7.87 4.84 11.70
C MET A 49 9.03 5.63 11.08
N ALA A 50 9.88 6.26 11.90
CA ALA A 50 11.03 7.02 11.44
C ALA A 50 12.01 6.14 10.63
N ALA A 51 12.31 4.92 11.11
CA ALA A 51 13.22 4.00 10.43
C ALA A 51 12.68 3.47 9.07
N ARG A 52 11.36 3.53 8.85
CA ARG A 52 10.71 3.00 7.63
C ARG A 52 10.17 4.10 6.72
N LEU A 53 10.26 5.36 7.11
CA LEU A 53 9.76 6.48 6.33
C LEU A 53 10.62 6.65 5.09
N GLU A 54 10.02 6.52 3.91
CA GLU A 54 10.69 6.78 2.64
C GLU A 54 10.43 8.24 2.21
N PRO A 55 11.44 9.12 2.23
CA PRO A 55 11.28 10.48 1.73
C PRO A 55 10.97 10.47 0.22
N PRO A 56 10.32 11.51 -0.32
CA PRO A 56 10.14 11.62 -1.76
C PRO A 56 11.48 11.61 -2.49
N CYS A 57 11.54 10.93 -3.62
CA CYS A 57 12.74 10.72 -4.41
C CYS A 57 12.41 10.89 -5.90
N PRO A 58 12.39 12.14 -6.41
CA PRO A 58 12.05 12.44 -7.81
C PRO A 58 12.91 11.70 -8.84
N SER A 59 14.16 11.38 -8.49
CA SER A 59 15.07 10.60 -9.35
C SER A 59 14.66 9.13 -9.49
N ARG A 60 14.06 8.55 -8.45
CA ARG A 60 13.54 7.18 -8.46
C ARG A 60 12.10 7.13 -8.97
N HIS A 61 11.33 8.19 -8.71
CA HIS A 61 9.91 8.28 -8.99
C HIS A 61 9.60 9.59 -9.70
N ALA A 62 9.60 9.57 -11.03
CA ALA A 62 9.38 10.78 -11.84
C ALA A 62 8.04 11.50 -11.53
N TRP A 63 7.03 10.77 -11.05
CA TRP A 63 5.75 11.35 -10.63
C TRP A 63 5.82 12.13 -9.30
N GLU A 64 6.96 12.10 -8.61
CA GLU A 64 7.28 12.95 -7.45
C GLU A 64 8.03 14.24 -7.86
N CYS A 65 8.15 14.57 -9.16
CA CYS A 65 8.91 15.74 -9.62
C CYS A 65 8.43 17.07 -9.04
N GLY A 66 7.13 17.21 -8.75
CA GLY A 66 6.55 18.36 -8.07
C GLY A 66 6.64 18.30 -6.54
N THR A 67 7.75 17.77 -6.00
CA THR A 67 7.95 17.75 -4.54
C THR A 67 8.47 19.10 -4.07
N VAL A 68 7.76 19.71 -3.13
CA VAL A 68 8.18 20.89 -2.37
C VAL A 68 8.55 20.43 -0.96
N THR A 69 9.78 20.71 -0.53
CA THR A 69 10.23 20.40 0.83
C THR A 69 10.12 21.66 1.68
N VAL A 70 9.41 21.56 2.81
CA VAL A 70 9.20 22.66 3.76
C VAL A 70 9.74 22.23 5.12
N PRO A 71 10.95 22.64 5.50
CA PRO A 71 11.53 22.36 6.81
C PRO A 71 10.66 22.93 7.93
N ALA A 72 10.50 22.19 9.02
CA ALA A 72 9.59 22.58 10.10
C ALA A 72 10.08 23.80 10.91
N ASP A 73 11.39 24.06 10.87
CA ASP A 73 12.08 25.24 11.40
C ASP A 73 11.87 26.49 10.52
N GLU A 74 11.51 26.32 9.26
CA GLU A 74 11.19 27.40 8.32
C GLU A 74 9.69 27.75 8.30
N LEU A 75 8.86 27.00 9.04
CA LEU A 75 7.43 27.30 9.14
C LEU A 75 7.19 28.51 10.03
N PRO A 76 6.57 29.59 9.52
CA PRO A 76 6.17 30.72 10.34
C PRO A 76 5.17 30.30 11.42
N SER A 77 5.21 30.97 12.57
CA SER A 77 4.23 30.74 13.63
C SER A 77 2.81 30.98 13.08
N PRO A 78 1.80 30.19 13.48
CA PRO A 78 0.40 30.46 13.10
C PRO A 78 -0.08 31.85 13.54
N ASN A 79 0.58 32.44 14.54
CA ASN A 79 0.31 33.79 15.05
C ASN A 79 1.28 34.85 14.50
N ASP A 80 2.26 34.47 13.67
CA ASP A 80 3.07 35.43 12.95
C ASP A 80 2.25 35.96 11.76
N HIS A 81 1.90 37.25 11.82
CA HIS A 81 1.33 38.00 10.69
C HIS A 81 2.39 38.34 9.62
N CYS A 82 3.53 37.64 9.63
CA CYS A 82 4.55 37.80 8.60
C CYS A 82 4.09 37.06 7.34
N ASP A 83 3.25 37.74 6.56
CA ASP A 83 2.71 37.26 5.28
C ASP A 83 3.82 36.75 4.33
N GLN A 84 5.05 37.20 4.52
CA GLN A 84 6.18 36.94 3.63
C GLN A 84 6.71 35.50 3.69
N ALA A 85 6.69 34.86 4.86
CA ALA A 85 7.13 33.46 5.00
C ALA A 85 6.09 32.49 4.43
N TRP A 86 4.81 32.73 4.70
CA TRP A 86 3.72 31.98 4.08
C TRP A 86 3.65 32.21 2.57
N ALA A 87 3.90 33.44 2.11
CA ALA A 87 4.01 33.73 0.68
C ALA A 87 5.13 32.92 0.02
N GLY A 88 6.30 32.80 0.64
CA GLY A 88 7.41 31.99 0.10
C GLY A 88 7.03 30.51 -0.09
N ILE A 89 6.36 29.91 0.89
CA ILE A 89 5.87 28.52 0.79
C ILE A 89 4.80 28.41 -0.31
N TRP A 90 3.89 29.38 -0.37
CA TRP A 90 2.83 29.40 -1.38
C TRP A 90 3.39 29.55 -2.80
N GLU A 91 4.36 30.44 -3.01
CA GLU A 91 5.08 30.61 -4.28
C GLU A 91 5.84 29.33 -4.66
N ALA A 92 6.46 28.64 -3.70
CA ALA A 92 7.12 27.35 -3.97
C ALA A 92 6.11 26.27 -4.40
N ILE A 93 4.95 26.22 -3.76
CA ILE A 93 3.83 25.33 -4.12
C ILE A 93 3.32 25.65 -5.53
N LEU A 94 3.06 26.93 -5.84
CA LEU A 94 2.61 27.37 -7.15
C LEU A 94 3.66 27.12 -8.24
N GLY A 95 4.93 27.34 -7.94
CA GLY A 95 6.03 27.08 -8.87
C GLY A 95 6.21 25.59 -9.18
N ALA A 96 5.92 24.72 -8.21
CA ALA A 96 5.89 23.27 -8.41
C ALA A 96 4.56 22.79 -9.03
N TRP A 97 3.52 23.63 -9.04
CA TRP A 97 2.21 23.32 -9.61
C TRP A 97 2.30 23.32 -11.14
N GLY A 98 2.31 22.12 -11.71
CA GLY A 98 2.47 21.92 -13.14
C GLY A 98 1.17 21.65 -13.89
N PRO A 99 1.28 21.30 -15.18
CA PRO A 99 0.15 20.72 -15.91
C PRO A 99 -0.32 19.42 -15.24
N PRO A 100 -1.50 18.92 -15.61
CA PRO A 100 -1.94 17.58 -15.23
C PRO A 100 -0.84 16.55 -15.39
N LEU A 101 -0.78 15.57 -14.47
CA LEU A 101 0.16 14.47 -14.63
C LEU A 101 -0.07 13.84 -16.00
N PRO A 102 0.99 13.62 -16.81
CA PRO A 102 0.82 13.01 -18.10
C PRO A 102 0.13 11.67 -17.93
N GLU A 103 -0.75 11.35 -18.88
CA GLU A 103 -1.27 10.01 -19.01
C GLU A 103 -0.09 9.04 -18.96
N ALA A 104 -0.31 7.90 -18.32
CA ALA A 104 0.71 6.87 -18.31
C ALA A 104 0.93 6.53 -19.79
N GLY A 105 2.07 6.97 -20.35
CA GLY A 105 2.46 6.54 -21.68
C GLY A 105 2.37 5.02 -21.73
N PRO A 106 2.18 4.40 -22.91
CA PRO A 106 2.23 2.95 -23.01
C PRO A 106 3.50 2.55 -22.29
N SER A 107 3.37 1.83 -21.17
CA SER A 107 4.53 1.37 -20.40
C SER A 107 5.49 0.80 -21.43
N LYS A 108 6.80 1.07 -21.36
CA LYS A 108 7.77 0.27 -22.10
C LYS A 108 7.44 -1.18 -21.77
N GLN A 109 6.71 -1.79 -22.68
CA GLN A 109 6.20 -3.13 -22.57
C GLN A 109 7.46 -3.95 -22.57
N ARG A 110 7.72 -4.61 -21.45
CA ARG A 110 8.57 -5.78 -21.47
C ARG A 110 7.80 -6.82 -22.26
N GLY A 111 7.94 -6.75 -23.59
CA GLY A 111 7.33 -7.67 -24.55
C GLY A 111 5.81 -7.56 -24.70
N PRO A 112 5.26 -8.20 -25.75
CA PRO A 112 3.82 -8.20 -26.01
C PRO A 112 3.05 -8.78 -24.81
N PRO A 113 1.79 -8.40 -24.66
CA PRO A 113 1.00 -8.70 -23.47
C PRO A 113 0.66 -10.19 -23.40
N THR A 114 1.25 -10.91 -22.45
CA THR A 114 0.61 -12.07 -21.81
C THR A 114 -0.21 -11.59 -20.61
N THR A 115 -1.12 -10.63 -20.85
CA THR A 115 -1.94 -9.93 -19.84
C THR A 115 -3.04 -10.80 -19.19
N ALA A 116 -3.16 -12.07 -19.53
CA ALA A 116 -4.06 -12.98 -18.83
C ALA A 116 -3.43 -13.56 -17.54
N SER A 117 -2.11 -13.76 -17.50
CA SER A 117 -1.47 -14.55 -16.44
C SER A 117 -1.15 -13.74 -15.17
N ALA A 118 -0.70 -12.49 -15.31
CA ALA A 118 -0.32 -11.65 -14.15
C ALA A 118 -1.52 -11.16 -13.31
N THR A 119 -2.64 -10.84 -13.96
CA THR A 119 -3.91 -10.48 -13.30
C THR A 119 -4.61 -11.71 -12.71
N ALA A 120 -4.58 -12.86 -13.40
CA ALA A 120 -5.13 -14.11 -12.88
C ALA A 120 -4.37 -14.62 -11.66
N GLY A 121 -3.03 -14.57 -11.66
CA GLY A 121 -2.21 -15.00 -10.52
C GLY A 121 -2.49 -14.16 -9.26
N HIS A 122 -2.61 -12.84 -9.41
CA HIS A 122 -2.94 -11.95 -8.30
C HIS A 122 -4.39 -12.13 -7.80
N ASP A 123 -5.36 -12.32 -8.69
CA ASP A 123 -6.76 -12.58 -8.30
C ASP A 123 -6.91 -13.94 -7.59
N VAL A 124 -6.24 -14.99 -8.06
CA VAL A 124 -6.22 -16.30 -7.39
C VAL A 124 -5.54 -16.21 -6.02
N ASP A 125 -4.46 -15.43 -5.89
CA ASP A 125 -3.82 -15.20 -4.59
C ASP A 125 -4.76 -14.53 -3.58
N LEU A 126 -5.46 -13.47 -3.99
CA LEU A 126 -6.40 -12.76 -3.12
C LEU A 126 -7.60 -13.62 -2.74
N ARG A 127 -8.21 -14.33 -3.69
CA ARG A 127 -9.38 -15.17 -3.43
C ARG A 127 -9.04 -16.36 -2.55
N SER A 128 -7.93 -17.05 -2.81
CA SER A 128 -7.49 -18.20 -2.00
C SER A 128 -7.22 -17.80 -0.54
N ARG A 129 -6.64 -16.63 -0.28
CA ARG A 129 -6.44 -16.12 1.10
C ARG A 129 -7.77 -15.91 1.83
N ARG A 130 -8.78 -15.35 1.15
CA ARG A 130 -10.11 -15.12 1.74
C ARG A 130 -10.81 -16.44 2.07
N MET A 131 -10.73 -17.43 1.19
CA MET A 131 -11.31 -18.76 1.41
C MET A 131 -10.69 -19.47 2.63
N VAL A 132 -9.35 -19.42 2.76
CA VAL A 132 -8.65 -19.98 3.93
C VAL A 132 -9.05 -19.27 5.22
N ALA A 133 -9.10 -17.94 5.22
CA ALA A 133 -9.51 -17.17 6.40
C ALA A 133 -10.95 -17.50 6.82
N ALA A 134 -11.87 -17.61 5.85
CA ALA A 134 -13.27 -17.96 6.11
C ALA A 134 -13.42 -19.38 6.66
N ALA A 135 -12.66 -20.35 6.13
CA ALA A 135 -12.70 -21.73 6.62
C ALA A 135 -12.15 -21.85 8.05
N ILE A 136 -11.01 -21.23 8.35
CA ILE A 136 -10.43 -21.21 9.70
C ILE A 136 -11.38 -20.52 10.70
N GLY A 137 -12.07 -19.45 10.26
CA GLY A 137 -13.03 -18.71 11.09
C GLY A 137 -14.26 -19.53 11.51
N LYS A 138 -14.59 -20.61 10.81
CA LYS A 138 -15.71 -21.51 11.14
C LYS A 138 -15.35 -22.59 12.17
N ILE A 139 -14.08 -22.77 12.50
CA ILE A 139 -13.62 -23.84 13.38
C ILE A 139 -13.53 -23.32 14.83
N GLY A 140 -14.32 -23.92 15.72
CA GLY A 140 -14.40 -23.50 17.12
C GLY A 140 -13.16 -23.86 17.96
N SER A 141 -12.53 -25.01 17.69
CA SER A 141 -11.41 -25.51 18.49
C SER A 141 -10.07 -24.90 18.06
N ARG A 142 -9.18 -24.64 19.04
CA ARG A 142 -7.83 -24.11 18.77
C ARG A 142 -6.95 -25.12 18.03
N GLU A 143 -7.04 -26.40 18.39
CA GLU A 143 -6.31 -27.49 17.74
C GLU A 143 -6.81 -27.73 16.31
N GLY A 144 -8.13 -27.71 16.09
CA GLY A 144 -8.72 -27.80 14.76
C GLY A 144 -8.31 -26.64 13.86
N ARG A 145 -8.26 -25.40 14.40
CA ARG A 145 -7.75 -24.24 13.66
C ARG A 145 -6.29 -24.38 13.23
N ALA A 146 -5.42 -24.88 14.10
CA ALA A 146 -4.01 -25.08 13.78
C ALA A 146 -3.80 -26.19 12.72
N ALA A 147 -4.49 -27.32 12.88
CA ALA A 147 -4.44 -28.43 11.94
C ALA A 147 -5.02 -28.07 10.56
N ALA A 148 -6.15 -27.37 10.53
CA ALA A 148 -6.76 -26.86 9.31
C ALA A 148 -5.87 -25.81 8.62
N ALA A 149 -5.29 -24.86 9.38
CA ALA A 149 -4.39 -23.85 8.82
C ALA A 149 -3.16 -24.48 8.15
N GLY A 150 -2.59 -25.53 8.73
CA GLY A 150 -1.47 -26.26 8.13
C GLY A 150 -1.85 -26.89 6.78
N ARG A 151 -2.98 -27.62 6.75
CA ARG A 151 -3.48 -28.29 5.54
C ARG A 151 -3.87 -27.30 4.44
N LEU A 152 -4.64 -26.26 4.78
CA LEU A 152 -5.14 -25.29 3.81
C LEU A 152 -4.03 -24.40 3.24
N ASN A 153 -3.04 -24.01 4.04
CA ASN A 153 -1.89 -23.25 3.52
C ASN A 153 -0.97 -24.10 2.66
N ALA A 154 -0.85 -25.41 2.92
CA ALA A 154 -0.14 -26.32 2.03
C ALA A 154 -0.84 -26.43 0.67
N ALA A 155 -2.15 -26.72 0.67
CA ALA A 155 -2.95 -26.77 -0.55
C ALA A 155 -2.95 -25.45 -1.34
N ARG A 156 -2.94 -24.30 -0.65
CA ARG A 156 -2.81 -22.98 -1.29
C ARG A 156 -1.45 -22.80 -1.98
N ARG A 157 -0.35 -23.25 -1.37
CA ARG A 157 0.98 -23.20 -2.01
C ARG A 157 1.01 -24.04 -3.28
N ASP A 158 0.38 -25.22 -3.25
CA ASP A 158 0.30 -26.09 -4.43
C ASP A 158 -0.55 -25.46 -5.55
N LEU A 159 -1.67 -24.82 -5.20
CA LEU A 159 -2.49 -24.05 -6.14
C LEU A 159 -1.67 -22.94 -6.83
N LEU A 160 -0.92 -22.16 -6.04
CA LEU A 160 -0.09 -21.06 -6.56
C LEU A 160 1.14 -21.56 -7.34
N ALA A 161 1.73 -22.68 -6.94
CA ALA A 161 2.86 -23.28 -7.64
C ALA A 161 2.48 -23.77 -9.04
N ARG A 162 1.24 -24.24 -9.23
CA ARG A 162 0.75 -24.66 -10.55
C ARG A 162 0.50 -23.47 -11.47
N LEU A 163 0.06 -22.33 -10.93
CA LEU A 163 -0.07 -21.06 -11.68
C LEU A 163 1.26 -20.53 -12.20
N HIS A 164 2.36 -20.73 -11.45
CA HIS A 164 3.68 -20.27 -11.87
C HIS A 164 4.40 -21.23 -12.84
N LYS A 165 3.94 -22.50 -12.95
CA LYS A 165 4.54 -23.51 -13.84
C LYS A 165 3.87 -23.62 -15.21
N ASP A 166 2.57 -23.35 -15.29
CA ASP A 166 1.84 -23.31 -16.57
C ASP A 166 1.72 -21.84 -17.03
N GLU A 167 2.61 -21.38 -17.91
CA GLU A 167 2.47 -20.08 -18.59
C GLU A 167 1.15 -19.96 -19.41
N GLY A 168 0.45 -21.08 -19.60
CA GLY A 168 -0.88 -21.18 -20.18
C GLY A 168 -1.89 -21.83 -19.24
N TRP A 169 -1.97 -21.40 -17.98
CA TRP A 169 -3.04 -21.84 -17.07
C TRP A 169 -4.43 -21.55 -17.66
N ARG A 170 -5.06 -22.59 -18.23
CA ARG A 170 -6.26 -22.44 -19.07
C ARG A 170 -7.57 -22.29 -18.29
N GLU A 171 -7.64 -22.68 -17.00
CA GLU A 171 -8.92 -22.68 -16.25
C GLU A 171 -8.79 -22.36 -14.72
N PRO A 172 -8.61 -21.08 -14.33
CA PRO A 172 -8.53 -20.68 -12.92
C PRO A 172 -9.82 -20.86 -12.12
N ALA A 173 -10.98 -20.79 -12.78
CA ALA A 173 -12.27 -20.94 -12.11
C ALA A 173 -12.47 -22.34 -11.52
N HIS A 174 -12.14 -23.41 -12.27
CA HIS A 174 -12.36 -24.78 -11.81
C HIS A 174 -11.45 -25.16 -10.63
N ALA A 175 -10.16 -24.78 -10.68
CA ALA A 175 -9.25 -25.05 -9.57
C ALA A 175 -9.55 -24.21 -8.32
N LEU A 176 -9.98 -22.96 -8.48
CA LEU A 176 -10.45 -22.13 -7.37
C LEU A 176 -11.71 -22.73 -6.74
N HIS A 177 -12.64 -23.24 -7.55
CA HIS A 177 -13.84 -23.90 -7.05
C HIS A 177 -13.51 -25.20 -6.30
N ALA A 178 -12.59 -26.02 -6.84
CA ALA A 178 -12.10 -27.21 -6.13
C ALA A 178 -11.39 -26.85 -4.82
N PHE A 179 -10.62 -25.77 -4.80
CA PHE A 179 -9.96 -25.27 -3.59
C PHE A 179 -10.96 -24.71 -2.57
N GLU A 180 -12.01 -24.04 -3.03
CA GLU A 180 -13.12 -23.58 -2.20
C GLU A 180 -13.86 -24.76 -1.55
N GLN A 181 -14.18 -25.79 -2.33
CA GLN A 181 -14.82 -27.00 -1.81
C GLN A 181 -13.94 -27.69 -0.76
N MET A 182 -12.63 -27.78 -1.01
CA MET A 182 -11.69 -28.30 -0.02
C MET A 182 -11.66 -27.45 1.26
N CYS A 183 -11.73 -26.12 1.16
CA CYS A 183 -11.81 -25.23 2.32
C CYS A 183 -13.08 -25.51 3.15
N ILE A 184 -14.21 -25.75 2.46
CA ILE A 184 -15.49 -26.12 3.10
C ILE A 184 -15.37 -27.49 3.79
N ASP A 185 -14.87 -28.51 3.08
CA ASP A 185 -14.77 -29.88 3.60
C ASP A 185 -13.83 -29.94 4.81
N VAL A 186 -12.71 -29.22 4.77
CA VAL A 186 -11.78 -29.14 5.90
C VAL A 186 -12.44 -28.41 7.07
N ALA A 187 -13.19 -27.33 6.85
CA ALA A 187 -13.90 -26.68 7.94
C ALA A 187 -14.93 -27.63 8.59
N CYS A 188 -15.68 -28.39 7.78
CA CYS A 188 -16.68 -29.35 8.26
C CYS A 188 -16.09 -30.51 9.08
N GLN A 189 -14.81 -30.85 8.89
CA GLN A 189 -14.13 -31.88 9.69
C GLN A 189 -13.84 -31.45 11.14
N TYR A 190 -13.95 -30.14 11.43
CA TYR A 190 -13.64 -29.56 12.75
C TYR A 190 -14.76 -28.69 13.32
N MET A 191 -15.95 -28.71 12.71
CA MET A 191 -17.20 -28.22 13.32
C MET A 191 -17.78 -29.30 14.23
#